data_AF-A0A0D2N8L5-F1
#
_entry.id   AF-A0A0D2N8L5-F1
#
_cell.length_a   1.000
_cell.length_b   1.000
_cell.length_c   1.000
_cell.angle_alpha   90.00
_cell.angle_beta   90.00
_cell.angle_gamma   90.00
#
_symmetry.space_group_name_H-M   'P 1'
#
loop_
_entity.id
_entity.type
_entity.pdbx_description
1 polymer ?
#
loop_
_entity_poly.entity_id
_entity_poly.type
_entity_poly.pdbx_seq_one_letter_code
_entity_poly.pdbx_strand_id
1 'polypeptide(L)'
;LQNALGRISMTTDMWSDPNLSPFMAVTAHWIETEIVQTARGVQYHLKLRAELIGFHRVPGSHTGEHLAQALLYILDRLGITFKVIYSDSCSTRKY
;
A
#
# COMPACT_ATOMS: atom_id res chain seq x y z
N LEU A 1 -9.73 -2.05 -4.32
CA LEU A 1 -8.66 -1.50 -5.20
C LEU A 1 -9.08 -1.27 -6.66
N GLN A 2 -9.69 -2.23 -7.36
CA GLN A 2 -10.00 -2.04 -8.79
C GLN A 2 -11.05 -0.94 -9.07
N ASN A 3 -11.97 -0.71 -8.13
CA ASN A 3 -13.00 0.34 -8.16
C ASN A 3 -12.52 1.70 -7.63
N ALA A 4 -11.22 1.88 -7.36
CA ALA A 4 -10.70 3.17 -6.97
C ALA A 4 -10.97 4.18 -8.10
N LEU A 5 -11.63 5.29 -7.77
CA LEU A 5 -11.97 6.32 -8.74
C LEU A 5 -10.77 7.18 -9.16
N GLY A 6 -9.66 7.06 -8.44
CA GLY A 6 -8.45 7.83 -8.66
C GLY A 6 -7.19 7.07 -8.30
N ARG A 7 -6.12 7.83 -8.06
CA ARG A 7 -4.80 7.30 -7.71
C ARG A 7 -4.85 6.57 -6.37
N ILE A 8 -4.11 5.47 -6.28
CA ILE A 8 -3.91 4.73 -5.04
C ILE A 8 -2.59 5.20 -4.44
N SER A 9 -2.64 5.68 -3.20
CA SER A 9 -1.45 6.00 -2.41
C SER A 9 -1.10 4.80 -1.54
N MET A 10 0.18 4.60 -1.22
CA MET A 10 0.58 3.48 -0.38
C MET A 10 1.60 3.91 0.65
N THR A 11 1.58 3.25 1.80
CA THR A 11 2.60 3.39 2.84
C THR A 11 3.24 2.03 3.05
N THR A 12 4.57 2.02 3.07
CA THR A 12 5.36 0.85 3.43
C THR A 12 5.91 1.06 4.84
N ASP A 13 5.47 0.24 5.78
CA ASP A 13 6.01 0.19 7.13
C ASP A 13 6.97 -0.98 7.24
N MET A 14 8.12 -0.75 7.87
CA MET A 14 9.21 -1.70 7.91
C MET A 14 9.82 -1.75 9.29
N TRP A 15 9.91 -2.94 9.85
CA TRP A 15 10.48 -3.16 11.17
C TRP A 15 11.19 -4.51 11.23
N SER A 16 12.02 -4.68 12.25
CA SER A 16 12.57 -5.98 12.63
C SER A 16 11.89 -6.46 13.90
N ASP A 17 11.54 -7.73 13.97
CA ASP A 17 11.07 -8.35 15.21
C ASP A 17 12.24 -8.52 16.21
N PRO A 18 11.98 -8.94 17.46
CA PRO A 18 13.03 -9.20 18.45
C PRO A 18 14.04 -10.28 18.04
N ASN A 19 13.70 -11.13 17.07
CA ASN A 19 14.59 -12.15 16.51
C ASN A 19 15.37 -11.63 15.29
N LEU A 20 15.40 -10.32 15.06
CA LEU A 20 16.04 -9.66 13.92
C LEU A 20 15.53 -10.16 12.56
N SER A 21 14.28 -10.63 12.51
CA SER A 21 13.58 -10.93 11.27
C SER A 21 12.92 -9.66 10.74
N PRO A 22 13.31 -9.21 9.54
CA PRO A 22 12.73 -8.01 8.93
C PRO A 22 11.37 -8.30 8.28
N PHE A 23 10.41 -7.41 8.52
CA PHE A 23 9.07 -7.44 7.96
C PHE A 23 8.76 -6.13 7.25
N MET A 24 7.93 -6.25 6.22
CA MET A 24 7.34 -5.14 5.48
C MET A 24 5.84 -5.31 5.45
N ALA A 25 5.12 -4.31 5.93
CA ALA A 25 3.70 -4.14 5.72
C ALA A 25 3.47 -3.06 4.66
N VAL A 26 2.56 -3.32 3.73
CA VAL A 26 2.16 -2.38 2.69
C VAL A 26 0.68 -2.11 2.83
N THR A 27 0.31 -0.86 3.09
CA THR A 27 -1.08 -0.42 3.22
C THR A 27 -1.42 0.49 2.06
N ALA A 28 -2.45 0.14 1.31
CA ALA A 28 -2.97 0.97 0.23
C ALA A 28 -4.12 1.84 0.71
N HIS A 29 -4.14 3.08 0.22
CA HIS A 29 -5.12 4.11 0.56
C HIS A 29 -5.74 4.64 -0.75
N TRP A 30 -7.06 4.67 -0.84
CA TRP A 30 -7.76 5.20 -2.02
C TRP A 30 -9.12 5.78 -1.65
N ILE A 31 -9.68 6.58 -2.56
CA ILE A 31 -11.06 7.06 -2.47
C ILE A 31 -11.97 6.13 -3.27
N GLU A 32 -13.03 5.67 -2.63
CA GLU A 32 -14.11 4.89 -3.22
C GLU A 32 -15.42 5.69 -3.13
N THR A 33 -16.27 5.62 -4.16
CA THR A 33 -17.61 6.22 -4.09
C THR A 33 -18.62 5.19 -3.66
N GLU A 34 -19.37 5.53 -2.62
CA GLU A 34 -20.53 4.81 -2.15
C GLU A 34 -21.79 5.45 -2.73
N ILE A 35 -22.58 4.66 -3.46
CA ILE A 35 -23.84 5.10 -4.05
C ILE A 35 -24.94 4.87 -3.01
N VAL A 36 -25.51 5.95 -2.47
CA VAL A 36 -26.57 5.89 -1.48
C VAL A 36 -27.88 6.31 -2.14
N GLN A 37 -28.83 5.38 -2.23
CA GLN A 37 -30.19 5.72 -2.63
C GLN A 37 -30.90 6.40 -1.45
N THR A 38 -31.31 7.64 -1.65
CA THR A 38 -32.07 8.41 -0.65
C THR A 38 -33.44 8.76 -1.20
N ALA A 39 -34.37 9.17 -0.32
CA ALA A 39 -35.69 9.67 -0.73
C ALA A 39 -35.61 10.91 -1.66
N ARG A 40 -34.46 11.57 -1.76
CA ARG A 40 -34.19 12.73 -2.63
C ARG A 40 -33.45 12.37 -3.92
N GLY A 41 -33.25 11.07 -4.18
CA GLY A 41 -32.52 10.55 -5.33
C GLY A 41 -31.18 9.89 -4.96
N VAL A 42 -30.38 9.60 -5.99
CA VAL A 42 -29.08 8.95 -5.86
C VAL A 42 -28.04 9.97 -5.38
N GLN A 43 -27.38 9.69 -4.26
CA GLN A 43 -26.25 10.46 -3.76
C GLN A 43 -24.95 9.66 -3.88
N TYR A 44 -23.87 10.37 -4.20
CA TYR A 44 -22.52 9.81 -4.28
C TYR A 44 -21.71 10.30 -3.09
N HIS A 45 -21.30 9.39 -2.22
CA HIS A 45 -20.50 9.71 -1.04
C HIS A 45 -19.06 9.24 -1.25
N LEU A 46 -18.09 10.14 -1.06
CA LEU A 46 -16.68 9.79 -1.14
C LEU A 46 -16.23 9.21 0.19
N LYS A 47 -15.63 8.02 0.16
CA LYS A 47 -15.13 7.31 1.33
C LYS A 47 -13.65 7.02 1.16
N LEU A 48 -12.84 7.47 2.13
CA LEU A 48 -11.45 7.06 2.22
C LEU A 48 -11.37 5.61 2.71
N ARG A 49 -10.68 4.78 1.94
CA ARG A 49 -10.40 3.38 2.25
C ARG A 49 -8.92 3.22 2.52
N ALA A 50 -8.60 2.35 3.48
CA ALA A 50 -7.25 1.90 3.77
C ALA A 50 -7.30 0.39 3.99
N GLU A 51 -6.48 -0.37 3.26
CA GLU A 51 -6.39 -1.82 3.40
C GLU A 51 -4.93 -2.28 3.40
N LEU A 52 -4.62 -3.24 4.26
CA LEU A 52 -3.33 -3.93 4.26
C LEU A 52 -3.28 -4.86 3.03
N ILE A 53 -2.44 -4.50 2.07
CA ILE A 53 -2.35 -5.23 0.79
C ILE A 53 -1.20 -6.24 0.78
N GLY A 54 -0.21 -6.05 1.66
CA GLY A 54 0.89 -6.98 1.79
C GLY A 54 1.45 -7.00 3.19
N PHE A 55 1.78 -8.19 3.64
CA PHE A 55 2.59 -8.42 4.83
C PHE A 55 3.61 -9.49 4.46
N HIS A 56 4.89 -9.15 4.47
CA HIS A 56 5.92 -10.04 3.99
C HIS A 56 7.18 -9.96 4.85
N ARG A 57 7.79 -11.10 5.13
CA ARG A 57 9.14 -11.17 5.67
C ARG A 57 10.12 -10.88 4.53
N VAL A 58 11.06 -9.96 4.72
CA VAL A 58 12.00 -9.53 3.67
C VAL A 58 13.43 -9.96 4.06
N PRO A 59 13.76 -11.27 3.99
CA PRO A 59 15.08 -11.73 4.38
C PRO A 59 16.14 -11.15 3.44
N GLY A 60 17.26 -10.68 3.99
CA GLY A 60 18.38 -10.17 3.20
C GLY A 60 18.80 -8.76 3.60
N SER A 61 19.56 -8.10 2.73
CA SER A 61 20.08 -6.76 2.99
C SER A 61 18.99 -5.70 2.82
N HIS A 62 18.92 -4.76 3.77
CA HIS A 62 18.00 -3.61 3.76
C HIS A 62 18.41 -2.50 2.78
N THR A 63 18.85 -2.87 1.58
CA THR A 63 19.18 -1.90 0.53
C THR A 63 17.89 -1.45 -0.15
N GLY A 64 17.85 -0.20 -0.62
CA GLY A 64 16.68 0.34 -1.32
C GLY A 64 16.22 -0.54 -2.48
N GLU A 65 17.15 -1.19 -3.19
CA GLU A 65 16.84 -2.12 -4.28
C GLU A 65 16.07 -3.36 -3.80
N HIS A 66 16.47 -3.98 -2.69
CA HIS A 66 15.77 -5.15 -2.15
C HIS A 66 14.37 -4.79 -1.64
N LEU A 67 14.21 -3.59 -1.08
CA LEU A 67 12.92 -3.10 -0.62
C LEU A 67 11.98 -2.80 -1.78
N ALA A 68 12.50 -2.15 -2.83
CA ALA A 68 11.76 -1.92 -4.07
C ALA A 68 11.33 -3.24 -4.72
N GLN A 69 12.20 -4.24 -4.75
CA GLN A 69 11.89 -5.57 -5.28
C GLN A 69 10.81 -6.29 -4.44
N ALA A 70 10.90 -6.22 -3.10
CA ALA A 70 9.89 -6.80 -2.21
C ALA A 70 8.52 -6.12 -2.39
N LEU A 71 8.51 -4.80 -2.54
CA LEU A 71 7.29 -4.03 -2.82
C LEU A 71 6.71 -4.42 -4.18
N LEU A 72 7.50 -4.41 -5.26
CA LEU A 72 7.05 -4.81 -6.59
C LEU A 72 6.47 -6.23 -6.59
N TYR A 73 7.11 -7.16 -5.88
CA TYR A 73 6.60 -8.53 -5.73
C TYR A 73 5.22 -8.59 -5.03
N ILE A 74 4.95 -7.70 -4.07
CA ILE A 74 3.62 -7.59 -3.44
C ILE A 74 2.61 -6.99 -4.43
N LEU A 75 2.99 -5.94 -5.17
CA LEU A 75 2.10 -5.26 -6.11
C LEU A 75 1.74 -6.11 -7.33
N ASP A 76 2.71 -6.85 -7.87
CA ASP A 76 2.52 -7.75 -9.01
C ASP A 76 1.57 -8.90 -8.65
N ARG A 77 1.70 -9.45 -7.43
CA ARG A 77 0.76 -10.47 -6.94
C ARG A 77 -0.68 -9.98 -6.86
N LEU A 78 -0.88 -8.68 -6.71
CA LEU A 78 -2.21 -8.05 -6.62
C LEU A 78 -2.70 -7.51 -7.98
N GLY A 79 -1.85 -7.51 -9.02
CA GLY A 79 -2.18 -6.98 -10.34
C GLY A 79 -2.44 -5.47 -10.37
N ILE A 80 -1.93 -4.72 -9.40
CA ILE A 80 -2.18 -3.27 -9.26
C ILE A 80 -0.97 -2.39 -9.62
N THR A 81 0.11 -2.99 -10.10
CA THR A 81 1.38 -2.32 -10.42
C THR A 81 1.20 -1.08 -11.31
N PHE A 82 0.23 -1.10 -12.23
CA PHE A 82 -0.05 -0.01 -13.17
C PHE A 82 -0.86 1.18 -12.59
N LYS A 83 -1.41 1.07 -11.38
CA LYS A 83 -2.30 2.11 -10.77
C LYS A 83 -1.66 2.90 -9.63
N VAL A 84 -0.38 2.67 -9.36
CA VAL A 84 0.31 3.18 -8.17
C VAL A 84 1.18 4.39 -8.51
N ILE A 85 1.15 5.41 -7.64
CA ILE A 85 2.22 6.40 -7.52
C ILE A 85 2.95 6.14 -6.21
N TYR A 86 4.25 5.86 -6.31
CA TYR A 86 5.10 5.56 -5.17
C TYR A 86 5.94 6.79 -4.80
N SER A 87 5.89 7.20 -3.54
CA SER A 87 6.81 8.17 -2.96
C SER A 87 7.39 7.59 -1.68
N ASP A 88 8.64 7.16 -1.72
CA ASP A 88 9.38 6.75 -0.54
C ASP A 88 9.97 7.99 0.16
N SER A 89 9.89 8.03 1.49
CA SER A 89 10.54 9.04 2.33
C SER A 89 11.44 8.44 3.41
N CYS A 90 11.78 7.14 3.33
CA CYS A 90 12.58 6.50 4.36
C CYS A 90 14.09 6.79 4.18
N SER A 91 14.62 7.71 5.00
CA SER A 91 16.06 7.90 5.19
C SER A 91 16.65 6.69 5.94
N THR A 92 17.37 5.81 5.25
CA THR A 92 18.23 4.81 5.90
C THR A 92 19.33 5.51 6.71
N ARG A 93 19.17 5.59 8.04
CA ARG A 93 20.28 5.91 8.95
C ARG A 93 21.26 4.75 8.89
N LYS A 94 22.42 4.99 8.26
CA LYS A 94 23.60 4.14 8.42
C LYS A 94 24.08 4.31 9.86
N TYR A 95 24.11 3.22 10.61
CA TYR A 95 24.91 3.12 11.84
C TYR A 95 26.39 3.02 11.47
#